data_AF-A0A954R647-F1
#
_entry.id   AF-A0A954R647-F1
#
_cell.length_a   1.000
_cell.length_b   1.000
_cell.length_c   1.000
_cell.angle_alpha   90.00
_cell.angle_beta   90.00
_cell.angle_gamma   90.00
#
_symmetry.space_group_name_H-M   'P 1'
#
loop_
_entity.id
_entity.type
_entity.pdbx_description
1 polymer ?
#
loop_
_entity_poly.entity_id
_entity_poly.type
_entity_poly.pdbx_seq_one_letter_code
_entity_poly.pdbx_strand_id
1 'polypeptide(L)'
;NGDLVAFMRDSPVVRRAESSDGGLNWQEVPIDILNSGSSVAALALKNGTWILAVNDVPDGRHRLTLYLSDDEGKTWPIQRALEDLKPDMGTGSYPTLIQTDDGTIHCTYTHENKEEFEGKTIKHVRINEAWIRSDERPE
;
A
#
# COMPACT_ATOMS: atom_id res chain seq x y z
N ASN A 1 19.58 3.30 -7.43
CA ASN A 1 20.48 3.91 -8.46
C ASN A 1 20.29 5.44 -8.64
N GLY A 2 19.40 6.10 -7.89
CA GLY A 2 19.13 7.55 -8.00
C GLY A 2 17.92 7.89 -8.86
N ASP A 3 17.36 6.90 -9.56
CA ASP A 3 16.13 7.07 -10.34
C ASP A 3 14.93 7.26 -9.41
N LEU A 4 13.91 7.95 -9.93
CA LEU A 4 12.64 8.15 -9.24
C LEU A 4 11.63 7.12 -9.75
N VAL A 5 10.84 6.58 -8.83
CA VAL A 5 9.73 5.67 -9.15
C VAL A 5 8.43 6.28 -8.63
N ALA A 6 7.42 6.34 -9.50
CA ALA A 6 6.10 6.81 -9.17
C ALA A 6 5.10 5.66 -9.25
N PHE A 7 4.25 5.55 -8.22
CA PHE A 7 3.07 4.68 -8.21
C PHE A 7 1.83 5.57 -8.20
N MET A 8 0.89 5.29 -9.09
CA MET A 8 -0.28 6.12 -9.33
C MET A 8 -1.56 5.29 -9.31
N ARG A 9 -2.63 5.95 -8.87
CA ARG A 9 -4.00 5.42 -8.95
C ARG A 9 -4.33 5.07 -10.39
N ASP A 10 -4.65 3.80 -10.62
CA ASP A 10 -5.28 3.33 -11.86
C ASP A 10 -6.07 2.03 -11.58
N SER A 11 -6.82 1.55 -12.56
CA SER A 11 -7.63 0.33 -12.52
C SER A 11 -7.58 -0.36 -13.88
N PRO A 12 -7.44 -1.69 -13.96
CA PRO A 12 -7.50 -2.67 -12.85
C PRO A 12 -6.18 -2.90 -12.11
N VAL A 13 -5.11 -2.22 -12.51
CA VAL A 13 -3.74 -2.42 -12.02
C VAL A 13 -3.17 -1.07 -11.61
N VAL A 14 -2.28 -1.04 -10.62
CA VAL A 14 -1.51 0.17 -10.28
C VAL A 14 -0.75 0.66 -11.50
N ARG A 15 -0.72 1.97 -11.76
CA ARG A 15 0.17 2.53 -12.77
C ARG A 15 1.53 2.83 -12.14
N ARG A 16 2.61 2.42 -12.82
CA ARG A 16 3.98 2.69 -12.39
C ARG A 16 4.73 3.42 -13.50
N ALA A 17 5.57 4.37 -13.12
CA ALA A 17 6.48 5.05 -14.03
C ALA A 17 7.83 5.30 -13.37
N GLU A 18 8.88 5.37 -14.18
CA GLU A 18 10.25 5.64 -13.74
C GLU A 18 10.81 6.87 -14.44
N SER A 19 11.69 7.59 -13.75
CA SER A 19 12.43 8.73 -14.27
C SER A 19 13.89 8.64 -13.88
N SER A 20 14.77 8.73 -14.88
CA SER A 20 16.23 8.73 -14.71
C SER A 20 16.86 10.12 -14.84
N ASP A 21 16.03 11.18 -14.92
CA ASP A 21 16.47 12.57 -15.15
C ASP A 21 15.91 13.54 -14.10
N GLY A 22 15.66 13.04 -12.89
CA GLY A 22 15.19 13.84 -11.76
C GLY A 22 13.73 14.24 -11.87
N GLY A 23 12.91 13.49 -12.61
CA GLY A 23 11.47 13.69 -12.72
C GLY A 23 11.03 14.57 -13.88
N LEU A 24 11.93 14.90 -14.81
CA LEU A 24 11.61 15.71 -15.99
C LEU A 24 10.87 14.89 -17.05
N ASN A 25 11.31 13.66 -17.28
CA ASN A 25 10.66 12.70 -18.18
C ASN A 25 10.34 11.41 -17.43
N TRP A 26 9.23 10.79 -17.81
CA TRP A 26 8.72 9.57 -17.19
C TRP A 26 8.42 8.52 -18.25
N GLN A 27 8.80 7.28 -17.97
CA GLN A 27 8.49 6.12 -18.80
C GLN A 27 7.59 5.19 -18.01
N GLU A 28 6.48 4.77 -18.63
CA GLU A 28 5.58 3.81 -18.02
C GLU A 28 6.27 2.44 -17.93
N VAL A 29 6.21 1.84 -16.74
CA VAL A 29 6.78 0.52 -16.48
C VAL A 29 5.65 -0.38 -16.00
N PRO A 30 5.39 -1.52 -16.68
CA PRO A 30 4.37 -2.44 -16.23
C PRO A 30 4.63 -2.94 -14.81
N ILE A 31 3.55 -3.16 -14.08
CA ILE A 31 3.52 -3.83 -12.79
C ILE A 31 2.27 -4.72 -12.76
N ASP A 32 2.32 -5.85 -12.05
CA ASP A 32 1.19 -6.78 -11.95
C ASP A 32 0.61 -6.79 -10.53
N ILE A 33 0.21 -5.61 -10.06
CA ILE A 33 -0.45 -5.43 -8.76
C ILE A 33 -1.82 -4.79 -9.02
N LEU A 34 -2.87 -5.53 -8.65
CA LEU A 34 -4.23 -5.06 -8.81
C LEU A 34 -4.47 -3.78 -8.00
N ASN A 35 -5.35 -2.94 -8.52
CA ASN A 35 -5.89 -1.81 -7.78
C ASN A 35 -7.31 -1.52 -8.24
N SER A 36 -8.24 -1.39 -7.29
CA SER A 36 -9.64 -1.07 -7.53
C SER A 36 -9.87 0.40 -7.99
N GLY A 37 -8.83 1.07 -8.49
CA GLY A 37 -8.87 2.49 -8.83
C GLY A 37 -8.99 3.41 -7.62
N SER A 38 -8.34 3.13 -6.50
CA SER A 38 -8.16 4.05 -5.36
C SER A 38 -6.74 4.61 -5.31
N SER A 39 -6.49 5.58 -4.41
CA SER A 39 -5.13 6.06 -4.16
C SER A 39 -4.24 4.95 -3.59
N VAL A 40 -2.97 5.01 -3.92
CA VAL A 40 -1.92 4.12 -3.40
C VAL A 40 -0.95 4.91 -2.52
N ALA A 41 -0.16 4.23 -1.70
CA ALA A 41 0.95 4.85 -0.97
C ALA A 41 2.20 3.98 -1.06
N ALA A 42 3.34 4.56 -1.36
CA ALA A 42 4.62 3.86 -1.40
C ALA A 42 5.63 4.55 -0.49
N LEU A 43 6.50 3.76 0.15
CA LEU A 43 7.58 4.25 1.00
C LEU A 43 8.79 3.33 0.87
N ALA A 44 9.98 3.91 0.65
CA ALA A 44 11.23 3.20 0.85
C ALA A 44 11.58 3.25 2.34
N LEU A 45 11.65 2.10 3.00
CA LEU A 45 12.03 1.98 4.40
C LEU A 45 13.53 2.22 4.57
N LYS A 46 13.95 2.56 5.78
CA LYS A 46 15.35 2.88 6.12
C LYS A 46 16.34 1.74 5.85
N ASN A 47 15.88 0.49 5.81
CA ASN A 47 16.69 -0.67 5.48
C ASN A 47 16.76 -0.98 3.96
N GLY A 48 16.07 -0.20 3.13
CA GLY A 48 16.02 -0.36 1.68
C GLY A 48 14.82 -1.16 1.15
N THR A 49 14.07 -1.85 1.99
CA THR A 49 12.83 -2.53 1.59
C THR A 49 11.77 -1.49 1.22
N TRP A 50 11.04 -1.71 0.13
CA TRP A 50 9.94 -0.83 -0.28
C TRP A 50 8.62 -1.42 0.17
N ILE A 51 7.72 -0.57 0.65
CA ILE A 51 6.33 -0.92 0.96
C ILE A 51 5.38 -0.21 -0.01
N LEU A 52 4.35 -0.92 -0.48
CA LEU A 52 3.28 -0.38 -1.32
C LEU A 52 1.92 -0.78 -0.74
N ALA A 53 1.06 0.20 -0.45
CA ALA A 53 -0.30 0.01 0.04
C ALA A 53 -1.32 0.24 -1.08
N VAL A 54 -2.18 -0.76 -1.34
CA VAL A 54 -3.13 -0.79 -2.48
C VAL A 54 -4.45 -1.45 -2.10
N ASN A 55 -5.51 -1.19 -2.88
CA ASN A 55 -6.75 -1.98 -2.83
C ASN A 55 -6.71 -3.06 -3.92
N ASP A 56 -6.11 -4.22 -3.63
CA ASP A 56 -5.77 -5.30 -4.57
C ASP A 56 -6.93 -6.26 -4.92
N VAL A 57 -8.17 -5.81 -4.74
CA VAL A 57 -9.39 -6.56 -5.10
C VAL A 57 -10.11 -5.85 -6.24
N PRO A 58 -10.66 -6.58 -7.23
CA PRO A 58 -11.21 -5.96 -8.44
C PRO A 58 -12.52 -5.21 -8.21
N ASP A 59 -13.24 -5.55 -7.13
CA ASP A 59 -14.65 -5.20 -6.91
C ASP A 59 -14.88 -4.28 -5.70
N GLY A 60 -13.84 -3.62 -5.19
CA GLY A 60 -14.03 -2.58 -4.19
C GLY A 60 -12.82 -2.25 -3.35
N ARG A 61 -13.07 -1.68 -2.18
CA ARG A 61 -12.03 -1.19 -1.26
C ARG A 61 -12.15 -1.83 0.12
N HIS A 62 -12.82 -2.98 0.19
CA HIS A 62 -13.03 -3.73 1.43
C HIS A 62 -11.74 -4.41 1.92
N ARG A 63 -10.74 -4.54 1.04
CA ARG A 63 -9.38 -5.00 1.37
C ARG A 63 -8.34 -3.91 1.07
N LEU A 64 -7.49 -3.61 2.05
CA LEU A 64 -6.30 -2.77 1.90
C LEU A 64 -5.07 -3.62 2.20
N THR A 65 -4.19 -3.80 1.22
CA THR A 65 -3.05 -4.73 1.30
C THR A 65 -1.73 -3.98 1.23
N LEU A 66 -0.76 -4.44 2.02
CA LEU A 66 0.62 -3.97 2.02
C LEU A 66 1.50 -5.00 1.30
N TYR A 67 2.23 -4.56 0.28
CA TYR A 67 3.23 -5.35 -0.43
C TYR A 67 4.63 -4.93 -0.02
N LEU A 68 5.58 -5.87 0.03
CA LEU A 68 7.00 -5.59 0.22
C LEU A 68 7.83 -6.00 -1.00
N SER A 69 8.83 -5.19 -1.29
CA SER A 69 9.85 -5.45 -2.30
C SER A 69 11.24 -5.22 -1.71
N ASP A 70 12.13 -6.19 -1.92
CA ASP A 70 13.53 -6.14 -1.49
C ASP A 70 14.49 -5.80 -2.65
N ASP A 71 13.95 -5.51 -3.84
CA ASP A 71 14.71 -5.34 -5.09
C ASP A 71 14.36 -4.03 -5.83
N GLU A 72 14.13 -2.96 -5.07
CA GLU A 72 13.77 -1.62 -5.57
C GLU A 72 12.49 -1.62 -6.43
N GLY A 73 11.48 -2.40 -6.01
CA GLY A 73 10.15 -2.42 -6.61
C GLY A 73 10.02 -3.27 -7.87
N LYS A 74 11.01 -4.11 -8.20
CA LYS A 74 10.98 -5.00 -9.37
C LYS A 74 10.06 -6.20 -9.15
N THR A 75 10.09 -6.78 -7.95
CA THR A 75 9.22 -7.89 -7.54
C THR A 75 8.61 -7.63 -6.17
N TRP A 76 7.42 -8.21 -5.93
CA TRP A 76 6.61 -7.98 -4.74
C TRP A 76 6.09 -9.30 -4.13
N PRO A 77 6.97 -10.19 -3.66
CA PRO A 77 6.60 -11.55 -3.28
C PRO A 77 5.86 -11.65 -1.94
N ILE A 78 5.93 -10.60 -1.11
CA ILE A 78 5.35 -10.60 0.24
C ILE A 78 4.21 -9.61 0.26
N GLN A 79 3.05 -10.06 0.73
CA GLN A 79 1.85 -9.24 0.85
C GLN A 79 1.10 -9.57 2.14
N ARG A 80 0.46 -8.56 2.71
CA ARG A 80 -0.36 -8.73 3.91
C ARG A 80 -1.52 -7.75 3.93
N ALA A 81 -2.73 -8.27 4.12
CA ALA A 81 -3.92 -7.45 4.29
C ALA A 81 -3.87 -6.69 5.63
N LEU A 82 -3.96 -5.37 5.57
CA LEU A 82 -4.12 -4.47 6.71
C LEU A 82 -5.59 -4.33 7.10
N GLU A 83 -6.47 -4.32 6.11
CA GLU A 83 -7.92 -4.48 6.25
C GLU A 83 -8.36 -5.62 5.32
N ASP A 84 -9.30 -6.44 5.79
CA ASP A 84 -9.89 -7.54 5.02
C ASP A 84 -11.34 -7.74 5.46
N LEU A 85 -12.19 -6.79 5.07
CA LEU A 85 -13.61 -6.76 5.41
C LEU A 85 -14.40 -7.56 4.36
N LYS A 86 -15.59 -8.04 4.75
CA LYS A 86 -16.52 -8.59 3.76
C LYS A 86 -16.92 -7.51 2.74
N PRO A 87 -17.20 -7.86 1.48
CA PRO A 87 -17.80 -6.95 0.52
C PRO A 87 -19.02 -6.25 1.13
N ASP A 88 -19.21 -4.97 0.79
CA ASP A 88 -20.27 -4.08 1.27
C ASP A 88 -20.31 -3.78 2.78
N MET A 89 -19.47 -4.42 3.60
CA MET A 89 -19.41 -4.18 5.06
C MET A 89 -18.49 -3.04 5.45
N GLY A 90 -17.64 -2.57 4.55
CA GLY A 90 -16.75 -1.46 4.85
C GLY A 90 -15.69 -1.21 3.81
N THR A 91 -14.83 -0.23 4.08
CA THR A 91 -13.72 0.14 3.22
C THR A 91 -12.48 0.53 4.01
N GLY A 92 -11.30 0.27 3.44
CA GLY A 92 -10.02 0.84 3.82
C GLY A 92 -9.37 1.43 2.58
N SER A 93 -9.17 2.75 2.49
CA SER A 93 -8.65 3.38 1.27
C SER A 93 -7.94 4.71 1.53
N TYR A 94 -7.30 5.27 0.51
CA TYR A 94 -6.49 6.49 0.63
C TYR A 94 -5.40 6.35 1.71
N PRO A 95 -4.52 5.33 1.59
CA PRO A 95 -3.46 5.12 2.55
C PRO A 95 -2.45 6.26 2.52
N THR A 96 -1.75 6.45 3.63
CA THR A 96 -0.54 7.26 3.74
C THR A 96 0.40 6.55 4.71
N LEU A 97 1.70 6.53 4.38
CA LEU A 97 2.73 5.80 5.12
C LEU A 97 3.84 6.74 5.57
N ILE A 98 4.30 6.59 6.81
CA ILE A 98 5.55 7.15 7.30
C ILE A 98 6.29 6.11 8.14
N GLN A 99 7.62 6.23 8.25
CA GLN A 99 8.43 5.40 9.14
C GLN A 99 9.12 6.28 10.18
N THR A 100 9.04 5.89 11.44
CA THR A 100 9.71 6.56 12.57
C THR A 100 11.13 6.05 12.79
N ASP A 101 11.88 6.71 13.68
CA ASP A 101 13.29 6.38 13.94
C ASP A 101 13.52 5.01 14.56
N ASP A 102 12.56 4.49 15.31
CA ASP A 102 12.56 3.15 15.87
C ASP A 102 12.20 2.04 14.86
N GLY A 103 11.99 2.42 13.59
CA GLY A 103 11.61 1.50 12.52
C GLY A 103 10.11 1.20 12.43
N THR A 104 9.27 1.74 13.33
CA THR A 104 7.82 1.57 13.28
C THR A 104 7.26 2.23 12.01
N ILE A 105 6.39 1.51 11.30
CA ILE A 105 5.65 2.01 10.15
C ILE A 105 4.28 2.46 10.65
N HIS A 106 3.94 3.71 10.40
CA HIS A 106 2.64 4.28 10.68
C HIS A 106 1.85 4.34 9.37
N CYS A 107 0.64 3.80 9.40
CA CYS A 107 -0.30 3.89 8.28
C CYS A 107 -1.58 4.58 8.72
N THR A 108 -2.06 5.54 7.93
CA THR A 108 -3.38 6.13 8.07
C THR A 108 -4.20 5.93 6.81
N TYR A 109 -5.50 5.68 6.95
CA TYR A 109 -6.40 5.48 5.82
C TYR A 109 -7.84 5.86 6.18
N THR A 110 -8.64 6.20 5.17
CA THR A 110 -10.09 6.32 5.29
C THR A 110 -10.67 4.95 5.60
N HIS A 111 -11.43 4.85 6.70
CA HIS A 111 -11.98 3.61 7.22
C HIS A 111 -13.49 3.71 7.39
N GLU A 112 -14.18 2.65 6.99
CA GLU A 112 -15.60 2.42 7.22
C GLU A 112 -15.73 0.95 7.64
N ASN A 113 -16.41 0.68 8.75
CA ASN A 113 -16.77 -0.68 9.14
C ASN A 113 -18.18 -0.68 9.75
N LYS A 114 -19.16 -1.16 8.98
CA LYS A 114 -20.58 -1.18 9.34
C LYS A 114 -20.91 -2.19 10.44
N GLU A 115 -20.01 -3.13 10.76
CA GLU A 115 -20.16 -4.00 11.92
C GLU A 115 -19.79 -3.27 13.23
N GLU A 116 -18.96 -2.23 13.16
CA GLU A 116 -18.44 -1.51 14.33
C GLU A 116 -19.11 -0.15 14.57
N PHE A 117 -19.37 0.63 13.50
CA PHE A 117 -19.93 1.99 13.60
C PHE A 117 -20.60 2.45 12.30
N GLU A 118 -21.45 3.48 12.40
CA GLU A 118 -22.01 4.17 11.23
C GLU A 118 -21.12 5.33 10.77
N GLY A 119 -20.82 5.40 9.48
CA GLY A 119 -20.09 6.50 8.86
C GLY A 119 -18.64 6.18 8.48
N LYS A 120 -17.83 7.23 8.30
CA LYS A 120 -16.43 7.15 7.85
C LYS A 120 -15.50 7.88 8.80
N THR A 121 -14.36 7.29 9.10
CA THR A 121 -13.32 7.83 9.98
C THR A 121 -11.95 7.73 9.31
N ILE A 122 -10.92 8.24 9.98
CA ILE A 122 -9.53 7.93 9.66
C ILE A 122 -9.04 6.94 10.71
N LYS A 123 -8.58 5.76 10.28
CA LYS A 123 -7.93 4.78 11.15
C LYS A 123 -6.42 4.98 11.08
N HIS A 124 -5.77 4.87 12.23
CA HIS A 124 -4.31 4.90 12.37
C HIS A 124 -3.84 3.59 12.96
N VAL A 125 -2.81 3.00 12.35
CA VAL A 125 -2.19 1.75 12.81
C VAL A 125 -0.68 1.91 12.86
N ARG A 126 -0.08 1.18 13.78
CA ARG A 126 1.38 1.08 13.97
C ARG A 126 1.77 -0.36 13.76
N ILE A 127 2.61 -0.61 12.76
CA ILE A 127 3.07 -1.95 12.38
C ILE A 127 4.58 -1.91 12.20
N ASN A 128 5.20 -3.07 12.01
CA ASN A 128 6.60 -3.16 11.62
C ASN A 128 6.73 -4.15 10.45
N GLU A 129 7.90 -4.16 9.82
CA GLU A 129 8.16 -5.02 8.68
C GLU A 129 8.08 -6.51 9.02
N ALA A 130 8.53 -6.90 10.23
CA ALA A 130 8.46 -8.30 10.69
C ALA A 130 7.02 -8.81 10.73
N TRP A 131 6.07 -7.95 11.13
CA TRP A 131 4.66 -8.26 11.06
C TRP A 131 4.21 -8.46 9.62
N ILE A 132 4.58 -7.60 8.67
CA ILE A 132 4.16 -7.77 7.27
C ILE A 132 4.69 -9.10 6.68
N ARG A 133 5.89 -9.51 7.10
CA ARG A 133 6.53 -10.76 6.66
C ARG A 133 6.05 -12.02 7.37
N SER A 134 5.36 -11.90 8.51
CA SER A 134 4.90 -13.06 9.27
C SER A 134 3.56 -13.58 8.77
N ASP A 135 3.33 -14.88 8.96
CA ASP A 135 2.02 -15.51 8.72
C ASP A 135 1.00 -15.22 9.86
N GLU A 136 1.40 -14.55 10.94
CA GLU A 136 0.63 -14.41 12.19
C GLU A 136 0.01 -13.02 12.34
N ARG A 137 -1.32 -12.90 12.55
CA ARG A 137 -1.97 -11.60 12.89
C ARG A 137 -1.43 -11.05 14.21
N PRO A 138 -1.25 -9.72 14.33
CA PRO A 138 -0.84 -9.15 15.60
C PRO A 138 -2.03 -9.29 16.55
N GLU A 139 -1.75 -9.65 17.80
CA GLU A 139 -2.76 -9.70 18.87
C GLU A 139 -3.39 -8.34 19.14
#